data_AF-A0A0F9H5J7-F1
#
_entry.id   AF-A0A0F9H5J7-F1
#
_cell.length_a   1.000
_cell.length_b   1.000
_cell.length_c   1.000
_cell.angle_alpha   90.00
_cell.angle_beta   90.00
_cell.angle_gamma   90.00
#
_symmetry.space_group_name_H-M   'P 1'
#
loop_
_entity.id
_entity.type
_entity.pdbx_description
1 polymer ?
#
loop_
_entity_poly.entity_id
_entity_poly.type
_entity_poly.pdbx_seq_one_letter_code
_entity_poly.pdbx_strand_id
1 'polypeptide(L)'
;MWQTLLQQLFVSERPTADLYDETAVADDTGLTLTPAKDAYLVITLADFTIGSGTVTVTGLDEGGSATSEVFTFAKNGRRQGDQLFSLITRIQTSGLTDEAAVGTVLVQAATSMGELIMGLAVTGPIYGRITRPKESVEVTVAGGQTQRFAVLYVAPDADVVVGDKLTYSSTVWEIQEIDPKYKRHGALRHIQLRLTEYKSPAG
;
A
#
# COMPACT_ATOMS: atom_id res chain seq x y z
N MET A 1 21.58 12.25 -21.88
CA MET A 1 20.54 11.93 -22.89
C MET A 1 19.89 10.56 -22.57
N TRP A 2 19.40 10.36 -21.33
CA TRP A 2 18.77 9.11 -20.85
C TRP A 2 17.29 9.30 -20.44
N GLN A 3 16.84 10.56 -20.34
CA GLN A 3 15.43 10.94 -20.19
C GLN A 3 14.53 10.42 -21.32
N THR A 4 15.11 9.92 -22.42
CA THR A 4 14.37 9.40 -23.58
C THR A 4 14.01 7.91 -23.51
N LEU A 5 14.50 7.13 -22.52
CA LEU A 5 14.29 5.67 -22.47
C LEU A 5 13.25 5.19 -21.44
N LEU A 6 12.89 5.99 -20.44
CA LEU A 6 11.88 5.70 -19.41
C LEU A 6 10.69 6.66 -19.59
N GLN A 7 9.98 6.54 -20.71
CA GLN A 7 8.91 7.49 -21.07
C GLN A 7 7.52 6.99 -20.72
N GLN A 8 7.36 5.68 -20.46
CA GLN A 8 6.06 5.15 -20.13
C GLN A 8 5.81 5.35 -18.64
N LEU A 9 4.78 6.13 -18.35
CA LEU A 9 4.28 6.33 -17.01
C LEU A 9 3.34 5.18 -16.64
N PHE A 10 3.62 4.54 -15.51
CA PHE A 10 2.77 3.55 -14.88
C PHE A 10 2.22 4.14 -13.59
N VAL A 11 0.94 3.90 -13.33
CA VAL A 11 0.39 4.10 -11.98
C VAL A 11 0.77 2.86 -11.18
N SER A 12 1.49 3.07 -10.08
CA SER A 12 1.86 1.99 -9.17
C SER A 12 0.95 1.98 -7.96
N GLU A 13 0.44 0.80 -7.65
CA GLU A 13 -0.47 0.53 -6.54
C GLU A 13 0.07 -0.64 -5.73
N ARG A 14 0.20 -0.46 -4.42
CA ARG A 14 0.70 -1.47 -3.50
C ARG A 14 -0.45 -2.11 -2.74
N PRO A 15 -0.56 -3.45 -2.74
CA PRO A 15 -1.44 -4.14 -1.83
C PRO A 15 -1.03 -3.85 -0.38
N THR A 16 -1.87 -3.15 0.37
CA THR A 16 -1.64 -2.88 1.79
C THR A 16 -2.97 -2.77 2.54
N ALA A 17 -2.96 -3.13 3.82
CA ALA A 17 -4.06 -2.83 4.73
C ALA A 17 -3.87 -1.49 5.45
N ASP A 18 -2.69 -0.88 5.30
CA ASP A 18 -2.31 0.35 5.97
C ASP A 18 -3.04 1.53 5.33
N LEU A 19 -3.73 2.29 6.16
CA LEU A 19 -4.41 3.52 5.79
C LEU A 19 -3.58 4.73 6.19
N TYR A 20 -2.84 4.62 7.29
CA TYR A 20 -2.09 5.71 7.87
C TYR A 20 -0.90 5.17 8.65
N ASP A 21 0.28 5.75 8.44
CA ASP A 21 1.52 5.34 9.09
C ASP A 21 2.38 6.59 9.30
N GLU A 22 2.30 7.18 10.48
CA GLU A 22 2.98 8.44 10.79
C GLU A 22 3.60 8.44 12.19
N THR A 23 4.71 9.16 12.33
CA THR A 23 5.43 9.34 13.60
C THR A 23 4.86 10.55 14.34
N ALA A 24 4.64 10.44 15.66
CA ALA A 24 4.38 11.59 16.54
C ALA A 24 3.11 12.43 16.26
N VAL A 25 2.00 11.83 15.86
CA VAL A 25 0.83 12.58 15.36
C VAL A 25 0.06 13.27 16.46
N ALA A 26 0.26 14.58 16.68
CA ALA A 26 -0.58 15.32 17.64
C ALA A 26 -2.02 15.47 17.13
N ASP A 27 -2.17 15.92 15.87
CA ASP A 27 -3.45 16.11 15.21
C ASP A 27 -3.24 16.20 13.69
N ASP A 28 -3.87 15.31 12.93
CA ASP A 28 -3.81 15.29 11.47
C ASP A 28 -5.22 15.39 10.89
N THR A 29 -5.46 16.44 10.12
CA THR A 29 -6.79 16.86 9.66
C THR A 29 -6.80 17.02 8.15
N GLY A 30 -7.97 16.81 7.52
CA GLY A 30 -8.10 16.93 6.07
C GLY A 30 -7.63 15.68 5.33
N LEU A 31 -7.49 14.58 6.06
CA LEU A 31 -7.20 13.27 5.50
C LEU A 31 -8.33 12.81 4.57
N THR A 32 -7.98 11.97 3.61
CA THR A 32 -8.91 11.32 2.67
C THR A 32 -8.53 9.86 2.52
N LEU A 33 -8.52 9.14 3.66
CA LEU A 33 -8.12 7.74 3.69
C LEU A 33 -9.35 6.87 3.58
N THR A 34 -9.43 6.10 2.49
CA THR A 34 -10.58 5.28 2.16
C THR A 34 -10.18 3.80 2.25
N PRO A 35 -10.72 3.04 3.21
CA PRO A 35 -10.60 1.59 3.21
C PRO A 35 -11.09 0.98 1.88
N ALA A 36 -10.53 -0.16 1.48
CA ALA A 36 -10.94 -0.83 0.22
C ALA A 36 -12.42 -1.26 0.20
N LYS A 37 -13.00 -1.42 1.38
CA LYS A 37 -14.41 -1.59 1.70
C LYS A 37 -14.62 -1.13 3.13
N ASP A 38 -15.85 -0.86 3.52
CA ASP A 38 -16.16 -0.46 4.88
C ASP A 38 -15.57 -1.45 5.90
N ALA A 39 -14.85 -0.92 6.89
CA ALA A 39 -13.94 -1.69 7.70
C ALA A 39 -13.93 -1.23 9.16
N TYR A 40 -13.65 -2.17 10.06
CA TYR A 40 -13.19 -1.85 11.40
C TYR A 40 -11.73 -1.40 11.32
N LEU A 41 -11.30 -0.61 12.30
CA LEU A 41 -9.92 -0.15 12.34
C LEU A 41 -9.12 -0.91 13.37
N VAL A 42 -7.87 -1.19 13.02
CA VAL A 42 -6.86 -1.66 13.94
C VAL A 42 -5.77 -0.61 14.05
N ILE A 43 -5.54 -0.14 15.27
CA ILE A 43 -4.51 0.83 15.60
C ILE A 43 -3.36 0.11 16.30
N THR A 44 -2.15 0.33 15.81
CA THR A 44 -0.92 -0.16 16.43
C THR A 44 -0.05 1.02 16.84
N LEU A 45 0.33 1.05 18.12
CA LEU A 45 1.39 1.92 18.64
C LEU A 45 2.68 1.12 18.75
N ALA A 46 3.73 1.58 18.08
CA ALA A 46 5.05 0.96 18.09
C ALA A 46 6.13 1.97 18.45
N ASP A 47 7.21 1.50 19.09
CA ASP A 47 8.45 2.24 19.33
C ASP A 47 8.37 3.52 20.18
N PHE A 48 7.24 3.78 20.84
CA PHE A 48 7.20 4.77 21.92
C PHE A 48 7.94 4.25 23.16
N THR A 49 8.38 5.13 24.05
CA THR A 49 9.03 4.69 25.31
C THR A 49 8.08 3.88 26.18
N ILE A 50 6.85 4.38 26.34
CA ILE A 50 5.75 3.73 27.04
C ILE A 50 4.65 3.41 26.02
N GLY A 51 4.22 4.40 25.25
CA GLY A 51 3.10 4.29 24.31
C GLY A 51 1.76 4.27 25.02
N SER A 52 1.61 5.07 26.08
CA SER A 52 0.35 5.18 26.83
C SER A 52 -0.37 6.47 26.45
N GLY A 53 -1.62 6.38 26.01
CA GLY A 53 -2.37 7.54 25.57
C GLY A 53 -3.63 7.13 24.82
N THR A 54 -4.15 8.05 24.02
CA THR A 54 -5.32 7.81 23.19
C THR A 54 -5.06 8.17 21.74
N VAL A 55 -5.61 7.37 20.84
CA VAL A 55 -5.74 7.71 19.42
C VAL A 55 -7.22 7.87 19.14
N THR A 56 -7.63 9.01 18.60
CA THR A 56 -9.01 9.28 18.18
C THR A 56 -9.04 9.30 16.67
N VAL A 57 -9.93 8.51 16.07
CA VAL A 57 -10.15 8.49 14.63
C VAL A 57 -11.53 9.04 14.35
N THR A 58 -11.62 9.99 13.42
CA THR A 58 -12.88 10.60 12.99
C THR A 58 -13.04 10.44 11.49
N GLY A 59 -14.27 10.19 11.06
CA GLY A 59 -14.56 9.82 9.69
C GLY A 59 -16.04 9.72 9.38
N LEU A 60 -16.38 8.91 8.38
CA LEU A 60 -17.73 8.53 8.01
C LEU A 60 -17.94 7.02 8.19
N ASP A 61 -19.16 6.62 8.53
CA ASP A 61 -19.60 5.22 8.53
C ASP A 61 -20.11 4.76 7.16
N GLU A 62 -20.55 3.50 7.03
CA GLU A 62 -21.14 2.94 5.79
C GLU A 62 -22.34 3.75 5.28
N GLY A 63 -23.08 4.41 6.17
CA GLY A 63 -24.22 5.27 5.80
C GLY A 63 -23.82 6.68 5.37
N GLY A 64 -22.53 7.01 5.40
CA GLY A 64 -22.01 8.35 5.14
C GLY A 64 -22.25 9.35 6.28
N SER A 65 -22.61 8.86 7.48
CA SER A 65 -22.79 9.70 8.67
C SER A 65 -21.46 9.89 9.39
N ALA A 66 -21.28 11.06 10.00
CA ALA A 66 -20.07 11.34 10.78
C ALA A 66 -19.96 10.38 11.98
N THR A 67 -18.80 9.75 12.12
CA THR A 67 -18.50 8.83 13.22
C THR A 67 -17.12 9.12 13.81
N SER A 68 -16.91 8.71 15.05
CA SER A 68 -15.66 8.90 15.79
C SER A 68 -15.47 7.78 16.80
N GLU A 69 -14.23 7.30 16.91
CA GLU A 69 -13.84 6.25 17.84
C GLU A 69 -12.54 6.61 18.57
N VAL A 70 -12.47 6.25 19.86
CA VAL A 70 -11.32 6.52 20.72
C VAL A 70 -10.68 5.21 21.16
N PHE A 71 -9.40 5.05 20.85
CA PHE A 71 -8.57 3.90 21.18
C PHE A 71 -7.65 4.24 22.34
N THR A 72 -7.83 3.58 23.49
CA THR A 72 -7.03 3.82 24.68
C THR A 72 -5.93 2.78 24.85
N PHE A 73 -4.70 3.25 25.03
CA PHE A 73 -3.50 2.44 25.19
C PHE A 73 -2.87 2.68 26.56
N ALA A 74 -2.52 1.59 27.24
CA ALA A 74 -1.73 1.63 28.48
C ALA A 74 -0.23 1.46 28.23
N LYS A 75 0.12 0.99 27.02
CA LYS A 75 1.47 0.78 26.51
C LYS A 75 1.40 0.53 24.99
N ASN A 76 2.55 0.52 24.32
CA ASN A 76 2.69 0.02 22.95
C ASN A 76 1.93 -1.29 22.72
N GLY A 77 1.31 -1.43 21.56
CA GLY A 77 0.53 -2.61 21.21
C GLY A 77 -0.54 -2.31 20.17
N ARG A 78 -1.39 -3.32 19.95
CA ARG A 78 -2.44 -3.33 18.94
C ARG A 78 -3.81 -3.29 19.61
N ARG A 79 -4.71 -2.46 19.10
CA ARG A 79 -6.13 -2.37 19.50
C ARG A 79 -7.01 -2.38 18.27
N GLN A 80 -8.12 -3.11 18.34
CA GLN A 80 -9.16 -3.09 17.32
C GLN A 80 -10.34 -2.29 17.84
N GLY A 81 -10.99 -1.56 16.94
CA GLY A 81 -12.18 -0.79 17.20
C GLY A 81 -13.45 -1.57 16.88
N ASP A 82 -14.56 -1.03 17.36
CA ASP A 82 -15.91 -1.57 17.21
C ASP A 82 -16.74 -0.74 16.21
N GLN A 83 -16.21 0.39 15.71
CA GLN A 83 -16.89 1.20 14.70
C GLN A 83 -16.44 0.84 13.30
N LEU A 84 -17.40 0.88 12.37
CA LEU A 84 -17.16 0.70 10.95
C LEU A 84 -16.89 2.06 10.30
N PHE A 85 -15.86 2.15 9.49
CA PHE A 85 -15.46 3.34 8.77
C PHE A 85 -15.48 3.08 7.26
N SER A 86 -16.07 4.02 6.52
CA SER A 86 -16.02 4.11 5.05
C SER A 86 -15.02 5.17 4.58
N LEU A 87 -14.73 6.17 5.42
CA LEU A 87 -13.76 7.24 5.16
C LEU A 87 -13.16 7.70 6.49
N ILE A 88 -11.86 7.97 6.52
CA ILE A 88 -11.18 8.61 7.66
C ILE A 88 -10.72 10.00 7.23
N THR A 89 -11.09 11.01 8.02
CA THR A 89 -10.82 12.42 7.73
C THR A 89 -9.92 13.10 8.75
N ARG A 90 -9.74 12.49 9.92
CA ARG A 90 -8.86 12.98 10.97
C ARG A 90 -8.36 11.87 11.88
N ILE A 91 -7.10 11.96 12.26
CA ILE A 91 -6.48 11.14 13.29
C ILE A 91 -5.83 12.09 14.29
N GLN A 92 -6.17 11.94 15.57
CA GLN A 92 -5.65 12.78 16.64
C GLN A 92 -5.06 11.90 17.73
N THR A 93 -3.91 12.27 18.30
CA THR A 93 -3.41 11.59 19.49
C THR A 93 -3.33 12.51 20.70
N SER A 94 -3.40 11.92 21.88
CA SER A 94 -3.24 12.62 23.15
C SER A 94 -2.48 11.74 24.14
N GLY A 95 -1.56 12.34 24.89
CA GLY A 95 -0.71 11.64 25.85
C GLY A 95 0.47 10.87 25.23
N LEU A 96 0.68 10.96 23.91
CA LEU A 96 1.77 10.27 23.20
C LEU A 96 2.94 11.21 22.81
N THR A 97 2.83 12.51 23.09
CA THR A 97 3.78 13.54 22.60
C THR A 97 5.00 13.75 23.50
N ASP A 98 4.92 13.37 24.78
CA ASP A 98 5.96 13.61 25.79
C ASP A 98 6.85 12.38 26.02
N GLU A 99 6.90 11.49 25.04
CA GLU A 99 7.65 10.23 25.05
C GLU A 99 9.13 10.48 24.69
N ALA A 100 10.07 9.90 25.44
CA ALA A 100 11.50 10.12 25.21
C ALA A 100 11.99 9.60 23.84
N ALA A 101 11.49 8.43 23.44
CA ALA A 101 11.45 7.95 22.07
C ALA A 101 10.01 8.13 21.55
N VAL A 102 9.89 8.88 20.45
CA VAL A 102 8.59 9.10 19.79
C VAL A 102 8.41 8.04 18.71
N GLY A 103 7.34 7.27 18.84
CA GLY A 103 7.04 6.13 18.00
C GLY A 103 6.04 6.44 16.89
N THR A 104 5.52 5.35 16.32
CA THR A 104 4.66 5.35 15.14
C THR A 104 3.24 4.95 15.48
N VAL A 105 2.28 5.66 14.88
CA VAL A 105 0.86 5.31 14.90
C VAL A 105 0.48 4.73 13.54
N LEU A 106 0.18 3.44 13.52
CA LEU A 106 -0.26 2.72 12.34
C LEU A 106 -1.77 2.44 12.43
N VAL A 107 -2.53 2.85 11.42
CA VAL A 107 -3.96 2.57 11.26
C VAL A 107 -4.16 1.63 10.07
N GLN A 108 -4.82 0.51 10.31
CA GLN A 108 -5.07 -0.51 9.29
C GLN A 108 -6.56 -0.85 9.20
N ALA A 109 -7.03 -1.15 7.99
CA ALA A 109 -8.36 -1.68 7.75
C ALA A 109 -8.43 -3.16 8.16
N ALA A 110 -9.50 -3.55 8.87
CA ALA A 110 -9.72 -4.91 9.32
C ALA A 110 -11.18 -5.35 9.29
N THR A 111 -11.39 -6.66 9.28
CA THR A 111 -12.70 -7.28 9.49
C THR A 111 -13.09 -7.20 10.98
N SER A 112 -14.34 -7.54 11.30
CA SER A 112 -14.81 -7.64 12.69
C SER A 112 -14.02 -8.66 13.52
N MET A 113 -13.36 -9.61 12.88
CA MET A 113 -12.51 -10.62 13.53
C MET A 113 -11.03 -10.18 13.66
N GLY A 114 -10.70 -8.97 13.22
CA GLY A 114 -9.34 -8.41 13.30
C GLY A 114 -8.39 -8.87 12.18
N GLU A 115 -8.92 -9.54 11.16
CA GLU A 115 -8.18 -9.89 9.95
C GLU A 115 -7.99 -8.66 9.06
N LEU A 116 -6.78 -8.43 8.55
CA LEU A 116 -6.49 -7.24 7.76
C LEU A 116 -7.17 -7.29 6.39
N ILE A 117 -7.77 -6.17 6.00
CA ILE A 117 -8.40 -6.00 4.69
C ILE A 117 -7.39 -5.32 3.77
N MET A 118 -6.92 -6.04 2.77
CA MET A 118 -5.98 -5.51 1.79
C MET A 118 -6.70 -4.63 0.77
N GLY A 119 -6.22 -3.40 0.61
CA GLY A 119 -6.55 -2.47 -0.46
C GLY A 119 -5.38 -2.21 -1.39
N LEU A 120 -5.60 -1.35 -2.38
CA LEU A 120 -4.55 -0.85 -3.28
C LEU A 120 -4.27 0.61 -2.94
N ALA A 121 -3.07 0.91 -2.46
CA ALA A 121 -2.61 2.27 -2.18
C ALA A 121 -1.69 2.75 -3.31
N VAL A 122 -1.93 3.93 -3.86
CA VAL A 122 -1.07 4.51 -4.90
C VAL A 122 0.28 4.88 -4.28
N THR A 123 1.37 4.23 -4.71
CA THR A 123 2.73 4.51 -4.20
C THR A 123 3.47 5.58 -4.99
N GLY A 124 2.91 5.96 -6.14
CA GLY A 124 3.45 7.02 -6.98
C GLY A 124 3.70 6.57 -8.43
N PRO A 125 4.18 7.49 -9.27
CA PRO A 125 4.47 7.20 -10.66
C PRO A 125 5.72 6.35 -10.81
N ILE A 126 5.63 5.26 -11.58
CA ILE A 126 6.80 4.48 -12.01
C ILE A 126 7.05 4.76 -13.49
N TYR A 127 8.29 5.11 -13.83
CA TYR A 127 8.70 5.34 -15.21
C TYR A 127 9.51 4.16 -15.71
N GLY A 128 9.11 3.63 -16.86
CA GLY A 128 9.69 2.41 -17.38
C GLY A 128 9.61 2.27 -18.89
N ARG A 129 10.15 1.14 -19.36
CA ARG A 129 9.93 0.61 -20.70
C ARG A 129 9.47 -0.83 -20.61
N ILE A 130 8.24 -1.11 -21.03
CA ILE A 130 7.73 -2.47 -21.13
C ILE A 130 8.21 -3.11 -22.44
N THR A 131 8.67 -4.35 -22.34
CA THR A 131 8.94 -5.23 -23.46
C THR A 131 8.18 -6.52 -23.26
N ARG A 132 7.45 -6.92 -24.30
CA ARG A 132 6.85 -8.26 -24.33
C ARG A 132 7.92 -9.22 -24.86
N PRO A 133 8.33 -10.24 -24.11
CA PRO A 133 9.17 -11.28 -24.69
C PRO A 133 8.47 -11.89 -25.91
N LYS A 134 9.24 -12.24 -26.94
CA LYS A 134 8.71 -12.90 -28.16
C LYS A 134 7.96 -14.19 -27.85
N GLU A 135 8.28 -14.79 -26.71
CA GLU A 135 7.59 -15.94 -26.14
C GLU A 135 6.64 -15.45 -25.04
N SER A 136 5.52 -14.85 -25.42
CA SER A 136 4.34 -14.88 -24.54
C SER A 136 3.89 -16.33 -24.49
N VAL A 137 4.51 -17.12 -23.62
CA VAL A 137 4.11 -18.51 -23.41
C VAL A 137 2.72 -18.46 -22.79
N GLU A 138 1.71 -18.78 -23.59
CA GLU A 138 0.38 -19.09 -23.10
C GLU A 138 0.49 -20.39 -22.29
N VAL A 139 0.83 -20.28 -21.01
CA VAL A 139 0.83 -21.45 -20.14
C VAL A 139 -0.61 -21.77 -19.82
N THR A 140 -1.15 -22.84 -20.39
CA THR A 140 -2.40 -23.44 -19.91
C THR A 140 -2.14 -24.03 -18.53
N VAL A 141 -2.36 -23.25 -17.49
CA VAL A 141 -2.41 -23.78 -16.11
C VAL A 141 -3.66 -24.66 -15.99
N ALA A 142 -3.63 -25.69 -15.15
CA ALA A 142 -4.77 -26.62 -14.95
C ALA A 142 -6.08 -25.82 -14.75
N GLY A 143 -6.97 -25.86 -15.75
CA GLY A 143 -8.18 -25.02 -15.80
C GLY A 143 -8.31 -24.09 -17.02
N GLY A 144 -7.34 -24.03 -17.95
CA GLY A 144 -7.53 -23.35 -19.24
C GLY A 144 -7.19 -21.84 -19.28
N GLN A 145 -6.57 -21.30 -18.22
CA GLN A 145 -6.29 -19.87 -18.12
C GLN A 145 -5.01 -19.47 -18.87
N THR A 146 -5.12 -18.54 -19.82
CA THR A 146 -3.98 -17.91 -20.51
C THR A 146 -3.38 -16.80 -19.62
N GLN A 147 -2.13 -16.97 -19.17
CA GLN A 147 -1.36 -15.90 -18.51
C GLN A 147 -0.46 -15.18 -19.51
N ARG A 148 -0.52 -13.84 -19.53
CA ARG A 148 0.39 -13.01 -20.34
C ARG A 148 1.54 -12.49 -19.47
N PHE A 149 2.75 -12.57 -20.00
CA PHE A 149 3.96 -12.09 -19.33
C PHE A 149 4.55 -10.87 -20.04
N ALA A 150 5.16 -9.98 -19.26
CA ALA A 150 5.96 -8.87 -19.75
C ALA A 150 7.21 -8.65 -18.89
N VAL A 151 8.21 -8.00 -19.46
CA VAL A 151 9.40 -7.53 -18.75
C VAL A 151 9.40 -6.01 -18.78
N LEU A 152 9.47 -5.39 -17.62
CA LEU A 152 9.53 -3.95 -17.47
C LEU A 152 10.91 -3.54 -16.92
N TYR A 153 11.56 -2.60 -17.59
CA TYR A 153 12.80 -1.99 -17.14
C TYR A 153 12.49 -0.67 -16.45
N VAL A 154 12.93 -0.51 -15.20
CA VAL A 154 12.75 0.73 -14.41
C VAL A 154 14.08 1.20 -13.82
N ALA A 155 14.08 2.41 -13.27
CA ALA A 155 15.24 2.98 -12.58
C ALA A 155 15.70 2.06 -11.42
N PRO A 156 17.00 2.00 -11.12
CA PRO A 156 17.54 1.10 -10.09
C PRO A 156 17.06 1.43 -8.66
N ASP A 157 16.61 2.66 -8.46
CA ASP A 157 16.11 3.25 -7.22
C ASP A 157 14.57 3.38 -7.21
N ALA A 158 13.87 2.78 -8.19
CA ALA A 158 12.42 2.75 -8.20
C ALA A 158 11.88 2.03 -6.95
N ASP A 159 10.94 2.66 -6.23
CA ASP A 159 10.21 2.03 -5.13
C ASP A 159 9.18 1.04 -5.70
N VAL A 160 9.61 -0.20 -5.86
CA VAL A 160 8.79 -1.30 -6.34
C VAL A 160 9.06 -2.55 -5.51
N VAL A 161 8.00 -3.29 -5.19
CA VAL A 161 8.07 -4.58 -4.50
C VAL A 161 7.29 -5.65 -5.24
N VAL A 162 7.63 -6.92 -5.01
CA VAL A 162 6.86 -8.04 -5.54
C VAL A 162 5.43 -7.97 -5.00
N GLY A 163 4.44 -8.13 -5.86
CA GLY A 163 3.02 -7.98 -5.57
C GLY A 163 2.43 -6.61 -5.92
N ASP A 164 3.25 -5.57 -6.13
CA ASP A 164 2.77 -4.27 -6.61
C ASP A 164 2.04 -4.43 -7.95
N LYS A 165 0.98 -3.64 -8.12
CA LYS A 165 0.16 -3.56 -9.32
C LYS A 165 0.56 -2.33 -10.11
N LEU A 166 0.82 -2.51 -11.40
CA LEU A 166 1.25 -1.46 -12.32
C LEU A 166 0.23 -1.33 -13.45
N THR A 167 -0.41 -0.17 -13.53
CA THR A 167 -1.42 0.12 -14.56
C THR A 167 -0.83 0.94 -15.69
N TYR A 168 -0.94 0.43 -16.92
CA TYR A 168 -0.54 1.12 -18.16
C TYR A 168 -1.51 0.84 -19.29
N SER A 169 -2.02 1.89 -19.92
CA SER A 169 -2.89 1.82 -21.11
C SER A 169 -4.04 0.80 -20.94
N SER A 170 -4.77 0.89 -19.82
CA SER A 170 -5.88 0.00 -19.40
C SER A 170 -5.53 -1.44 -18.99
N THR A 171 -4.27 -1.86 -19.06
CA THR A 171 -3.84 -3.17 -18.57
C THR A 171 -3.21 -3.03 -17.19
N VAL A 172 -3.66 -3.86 -16.24
CA VAL A 172 -3.05 -3.99 -14.92
C VAL A 172 -2.07 -5.16 -14.96
N TRP A 173 -0.87 -4.93 -14.47
CA TRP A 173 0.20 -5.90 -14.36
C TRP A 173 0.56 -6.11 -12.90
N GLU A 174 0.90 -7.32 -12.50
CA GLU A 174 1.44 -7.62 -11.17
C GLU A 174 2.92 -7.96 -11.27
N ILE A 175 3.74 -7.36 -10.40
CA ILE A 175 5.16 -7.70 -10.26
C ILE A 175 5.28 -9.06 -9.59
N GLN A 176 5.82 -10.04 -10.32
CA GLN A 176 6.07 -11.39 -9.82
C GLN A 176 7.50 -11.57 -9.31
N GLU A 177 8.45 -10.87 -9.92
CA GLU A 177 9.87 -11.02 -9.63
C GLU A 177 10.59 -9.71 -9.92
N ILE A 178 11.57 -9.37 -9.08
CA ILE A 178 12.47 -8.23 -9.26
C ILE A 178 13.88 -8.76 -9.42
N ASP A 179 14.49 -8.42 -10.54
CA ASP A 179 15.80 -8.89 -10.92
C ASP A 179 16.78 -7.72 -11.11
N PRO A 180 17.82 -7.60 -10.27
CA PRO A 180 18.82 -6.55 -10.38
C PRO A 180 19.81 -6.76 -11.55
N LYS A 181 19.45 -7.56 -12.56
CA LYS A 181 20.34 -8.21 -13.53
C LYS A 181 21.28 -7.32 -14.34
N TYR A 182 21.07 -6.00 -14.49
CA TYR A 182 21.86 -5.23 -15.48
C TYR A 182 22.91 -4.30 -14.87
N LYS A 183 24.14 -4.83 -14.79
CA LYS A 183 25.38 -4.05 -14.57
C LYS A 183 26.09 -3.81 -15.90
N ARG A 184 26.34 -2.55 -16.27
CA ARG A 184 27.24 -2.20 -17.40
C ARG A 184 28.39 -1.39 -16.84
N HIS A 185 29.63 -1.84 -17.07
CA HIS A 185 30.84 -1.26 -16.48
C HIS A 185 30.79 -1.19 -14.93
N GLY A 186 30.27 -2.22 -14.26
CA GLY A 186 30.27 -2.33 -12.80
C GLY A 186 29.13 -1.61 -12.06
N ALA A 187 28.40 -0.70 -12.71
CA ALA A 187 27.27 0.02 -12.11
C ALA A 187 25.90 -0.55 -12.53
N LEU A 188 24.99 -0.68 -11.56
CA LEU A 188 23.58 -1.02 -11.78
C LEU A 188 22.91 0.13 -12.56
N ARG A 189 22.28 -0.17 -13.70
CA ARG A 189 21.62 0.86 -14.54
C ARG A 189 20.11 0.82 -14.53
N HIS A 190 19.54 -0.35 -14.27
CA HIS A 190 18.11 -0.58 -14.16
C HIS A 190 17.89 -1.90 -13.43
N ILE A 191 16.70 -2.06 -12.88
CA ILE A 191 16.17 -3.36 -12.45
C ILE A 191 15.17 -3.85 -13.50
N GLN A 192 15.05 -5.17 -13.60
CA GLN A 192 14.09 -5.84 -14.48
C GLN A 192 12.97 -6.39 -13.62
N LEU A 193 11.74 -6.06 -13.98
CA LEU A 193 10.53 -6.53 -13.31
C LEU A 193 9.88 -7.56 -14.23
N ARG A 194 9.64 -8.77 -13.71
CA ARG A 194 8.82 -9.76 -14.39
C ARG A 194 7.37 -9.51 -14.00
N LEU A 195 6.54 -9.29 -15.02
CA LEU A 195 5.14 -8.93 -14.85
C LEU A 195 4.22 -10.03 -15.38
N THR A 196 3.10 -10.24 -14.72
CA THR A 196 1.97 -11.04 -15.23
C THR A 196 0.73 -10.15 -15.33
N GLU A 197 -0.05 -10.30 -16.40
CA GLU A 197 -1.31 -9.57 -16.56
C GLU A 197 -2.27 -9.95 -15.43
N TYR A 198 -2.65 -8.97 -14.62
CA TYR A 198 -3.61 -9.13 -13.54
C TYR A 198 -5.02 -8.94 -14.11
N LYS A 199 -5.79 -10.02 -14.08
CA LYS A 199 -7.24 -9.94 -14.27
C LYS A 199 -7.86 -9.95 -12.88
N SER A 200 -8.54 -8.88 -12.51
CA SER A 200 -9.37 -8.91 -11.31
C SER A 200 -10.27 -10.15 -11.41
N PRO A 201 -10.39 -10.96 -10.34
CA PRO A 201 -11.50 -11.91 -10.27
C PRO A 201 -12.76 -11.10 -10.55
N ALA A 202 -13.62 -11.60 -11.45
CA ALA A 202 -14.88 -10.94 -11.75
C ALA A 202 -15.59 -10.63 -10.41
N GLY A 203 -15.92 -9.35 -10.21
CA GLY A 203 -16.72 -8.92 -9.07
C GLY A 203 -18.10 -9.56 -9.06
#